data_AF-A0AAE2CZM6-F1
#
_entry.id   AF-A0AAE2CZM6-F1
#
_cell.length_a   1.000
_cell.length_b   1.000
_cell.length_c   1.000
_cell.angle_alpha   90.00
_cell.angle_beta   90.00
_cell.angle_gamma   90.00
#
_symmetry.space_group_name_H-M   'P 1'
#
loop_
_entity.id
_entity.type
_entity.pdbx_description
1 polymer ?
#
loop_
_entity_poly.entity_id
_entity_poly.type
_entity_poly.pdbx_seq_one_letter_code
_entity_poly.pdbx_strand_id
1 'polypeptide(L)'
;MESLGIMIRFLLLFFANLLVLGSVSSAREYHSTSFLECINDQFVILNSDPSNVIYTPNNASYSSLMEAANLRAASTSTLKPLLIITPFHEHEIQAVVYCSKKVGTPDQSTKWRP
;
A
#
# COMPACT_ATOMS: atom_id res chain seq x y z
N MET A 1 -43.15 25.68 -17.69
CA MET A 1 -42.57 24.50 -18.37
C MET A 1 -41.05 24.65 -18.51
N GLU A 2 -40.56 25.83 -18.88
CA GLU A 2 -39.12 26.15 -19.00
C GLU A 2 -38.26 25.82 -17.75
N SER A 3 -38.72 26.18 -16.55
CA SER A 3 -37.95 26.03 -15.31
C SER A 3 -37.71 24.57 -14.90
N LEU A 4 -38.65 23.67 -15.23
CA LEU A 4 -38.52 22.25 -14.95
C LEU A 4 -37.47 21.58 -15.86
N GLY A 5 -37.36 22.04 -17.11
CA GLY A 5 -36.35 21.58 -18.06
C GLY A 5 -34.93 21.96 -17.65
N ILE A 6 -34.75 23.12 -17.02
CA ILE A 6 -33.46 23.58 -16.50
C ILE A 6 -32.99 22.68 -15.35
N MET A 7 -33.90 22.34 -14.42
CA MET A 7 -33.59 21.47 -13.28
C MET A 7 -33.17 20.06 -13.72
N ILE A 8 -33.85 19.49 -14.72
CA ILE A 8 -33.51 18.17 -15.27
C ILE A 8 -32.12 18.19 -15.92
N ARG A 9 -31.75 19.24 -16.65
CA ARG A 9 -30.41 19.37 -17.25
C ARG A 9 -29.31 19.42 -16.19
N PHE A 10 -29.51 20.16 -15.11
CA PHE A 10 -28.56 20.20 -14.00
C PHE A 10 -28.39 18.84 -13.32
N LEU A 11 -29.48 18.12 -13.10
CA LEU A 11 -29.44 16.76 -12.54
C LEU A 11 -28.70 15.79 -13.46
N LEU A 12 -28.97 15.82 -14.76
CA LEU A 12 -28.28 14.96 -15.73
C LEU A 12 -26.78 15.26 -15.80
N LEU A 13 -26.39 16.53 -15.75
CA LEU A 13 -24.97 16.93 -15.71
C LEU A 13 -24.29 16.45 -14.42
N PHE A 14 -24.96 16.53 -13.27
CA PHE A 14 -24.43 16.05 -12.01
C PHE A 14 -24.20 14.53 -12.01
N PHE A 15 -25.17 13.75 -12.48
CA PHE A 15 -25.04 12.30 -12.63
C PHE A 15 -23.98 11.90 -13.65
N ALA A 16 -23.85 12.63 -14.76
CA ALA A 16 -22.81 12.39 -15.75
C ALA A 16 -21.39 12.61 -15.19
N ASN A 17 -21.21 13.63 -14.35
CA ASN A 17 -19.93 13.90 -13.68
C ASN A 17 -19.59 12.85 -12.61
N LEU A 18 -20.59 12.33 -11.89
CA LEU A 18 -20.40 11.24 -10.92
C LEU A 18 -19.91 9.94 -11.58
N LEU A 19 -20.36 9.65 -12.80
CA LEU A 19 -19.97 8.43 -13.53
C LEU A 19 -18.49 8.46 -13.98
N VAL A 20 -17.90 9.65 -14.14
CA VAL A 20 -16.50 9.82 -14.59
C VAL A 20 -15.48 9.63 -13.46
N LEU A 21 -15.89 9.66 -12.18
CA LEU A 21 -14.98 9.41 -11.04
C LEU A 21 -14.73 7.91 -10.75
N GLY A 22 -15.35 6.99 -11.50
CA GLY A 22 -15.26 5.56 -11.25
C GLY A 22 -14.11 4.87 -11.98
N SER A 23 -12.85 5.10 -11.60
CA SER A 23 -11.78 4.08 -11.73
C SER A 23 -10.50 4.51 -11.02
N VAL A 24 -10.49 4.43 -9.69
CA VAL A 24 -9.22 4.39 -8.96
C VAL A 24 -8.73 2.94 -8.98
N SER A 25 -7.69 2.66 -9.75
CA SER A 25 -7.06 1.34 -9.80
C SER A 25 -6.38 1.04 -8.46
N SER A 26 -6.89 0.08 -7.71
CA SER A 26 -6.36 -0.37 -6.40
C SER A 26 -5.17 -1.34 -6.50
N ALA A 27 -4.30 -1.17 -7.50
CA ALA A 27 -3.15 -2.07 -7.69
C ALA A 27 -2.10 -1.93 -6.56
N ARG A 28 -1.99 -0.75 -5.94
CA ARG A 28 -1.04 -0.49 -4.85
C ARG A 28 -1.43 -1.15 -3.53
N GLU A 29 -2.72 -1.31 -3.28
CA GLU A 29 -3.23 -1.86 -2.02
C GLU A 29 -3.03 -3.37 -1.95
N TYR A 30 -3.30 -4.08 -3.05
CA TYR A 30 -3.08 -5.52 -3.16
C TYR A 30 -1.61 -5.94 -2.97
N HIS A 31 -0.67 -5.15 -3.51
CA HIS A 31 0.76 -5.42 -3.36
C HIS A 31 1.22 -5.27 -1.90
N SER A 32 0.65 -4.29 -1.18
CA SER A 32 0.95 -4.06 0.23
C SER A 32 0.39 -5.15 1.14
N THR A 33 -0.81 -5.67 0.87
CA THR A 33 -1.44 -6.71 1.70
C THR A 33 -0.71 -8.05 1.56
N SER A 34 -0.40 -8.48 0.34
CA SER A 34 0.35 -9.73 0.09
C SER A 34 1.77 -9.68 0.68
N PHE A 35 2.42 -8.53 0.61
CA PHE A 35 3.72 -8.33 1.24
C PHE A 35 3.64 -8.44 2.76
N LEU A 36 2.67 -7.77 3.38
CA LEU A 36 2.47 -7.77 4.83
C LEU A 36 2.14 -9.17 5.36
N GLU A 37 1.33 -9.94 4.65
CA GLU A 37 1.05 -11.33 5.00
C GLU A 37 2.34 -12.16 4.98
N CYS A 38 3.09 -12.11 3.87
CA CYS A 38 4.35 -12.84 3.74
C CYS A 38 5.36 -12.50 4.84
N ILE A 39 5.55 -11.21 5.14
CA ILE A 39 6.59 -10.81 6.10
C ILE A 39 6.24 -11.20 7.53
N ASN A 40 4.96 -11.12 7.89
CA ASN A 40 4.49 -11.61 9.21
C ASN A 40 4.72 -13.11 9.33
N ASP A 41 4.42 -13.91 8.30
CA ASP A 41 4.71 -15.35 8.30
C ASP A 41 6.20 -15.64 8.50
N GLN A 42 7.08 -14.90 7.80
CA GLN A 42 8.52 -15.07 7.97
C GLN A 42 8.98 -14.72 9.39
N PHE A 43 8.46 -13.67 9.99
CA PHE A 43 8.82 -13.29 11.36
C PHE A 43 8.33 -14.30 12.39
N VAL A 44 7.16 -14.90 12.20
CA VAL A 44 6.70 -16.03 13.02
C VAL A 44 7.66 -17.22 12.91
N ILE A 45 8.08 -17.59 11.70
CA ILE A 45 9.04 -18.69 11.47
C ILE A 45 10.40 -18.41 12.14
N LEU A 46 10.86 -17.16 12.07
CA LEU A 46 12.14 -16.72 12.60
C LEU A 46 12.08 -16.32 14.09
N ASN A 47 10.93 -16.47 14.76
CA ASN A 47 10.69 -16.01 16.13
C ASN A 47 11.11 -14.54 16.36
N SER A 48 10.86 -13.69 15.37
CA SER A 48 11.18 -12.26 15.40
C SER A 48 9.93 -11.44 15.65
N ASP A 49 10.05 -10.36 16.42
CA ASP A 49 8.92 -9.48 16.74
C ASP A 49 8.76 -8.40 15.65
N PRO A 50 7.62 -8.35 14.91
CA PRO A 50 7.35 -7.31 13.92
C PRO A 50 7.18 -5.91 14.52
N SER A 51 6.85 -5.78 15.81
CA SER A 51 6.37 -4.52 16.41
C SER A 51 7.36 -3.36 16.32
N ASN A 52 8.65 -3.67 16.36
CA ASN A 52 9.73 -2.69 16.26
C ASN A 52 10.41 -2.69 14.88
N VAL A 53 9.97 -3.55 13.96
CA VAL A 53 10.57 -3.70 12.64
C VAL A 53 9.66 -3.12 11.55
N ILE A 54 8.34 -3.16 11.73
CA ILE A 54 7.36 -2.78 10.70
C ILE A 54 6.57 -1.55 11.15
N TYR A 55 6.64 -0.47 10.37
CA TYR A 55 5.98 0.80 10.64
C TYR A 55 5.06 1.21 9.49
N THR A 56 3.78 1.34 9.82
CA THR A 56 2.72 1.86 8.93
C THR A 56 2.43 3.33 9.26
N PRO A 57 1.70 4.07 8.40
CA PRO A 57 1.27 5.43 8.71
C PRO A 57 0.44 5.59 10.00
N ASN A 58 -0.07 4.48 10.56
CA ASN A 58 -0.83 4.48 11.83
C ASN A 58 0.08 4.44 13.06
N ASN A 59 1.37 4.10 12.93
CA ASN A 59 2.30 4.06 14.04
C ASN A 59 2.75 5.49 14.41
N ALA A 60 2.73 5.83 15.69
CA ALA A 60 3.14 7.16 16.18
C ALA A 60 4.58 7.54 15.76
N SER A 61 5.48 6.55 15.70
CA SER A 61 6.87 6.73 15.31
C SER A 61 7.08 6.90 13.80
N TYR A 62 6.06 6.70 12.95
CA TYR A 62 6.21 6.72 11.50
C TYR A 62 6.72 8.08 10.99
N SER A 63 6.16 9.18 11.49
CA SER A 63 6.57 10.53 11.08
C SER A 63 8.01 10.82 11.50
N SER A 64 8.40 10.43 12.73
CA SER A 64 9.76 10.59 13.22
C SER A 64 10.77 9.76 12.41
N LEU A 65 10.41 8.54 12.02
CA LEU A 65 11.24 7.70 11.14
C LEU A 65 11.37 8.29 9.73
N MET A 66 10.28 8.84 9.19
CA MET A 66 10.29 9.53 7.90
C MET A 66 11.24 10.74 7.91
N GLU A 67 11.19 11.53 8.99
CA GLU A 67 12.05 12.69 9.18
C GLU A 67 13.51 12.29 9.41
N ALA A 68 13.75 11.29 10.26
CA ALA A 68 15.08 10.74 10.53
C ALA A 68 15.73 10.15 9.27
N ALA A 69 14.93 9.59 8.35
CA ALA A 69 15.42 9.10 7.08
C ALA A 69 15.99 10.20 6.17
N ASN A 70 15.72 11.49 6.46
CA ASN A 70 16.38 12.72 5.95
C ASN A 70 16.97 12.66 4.53
N LEU A 71 16.30 11.94 3.62
CA LEU A 71 16.41 12.17 2.19
C LEU A 71 15.82 13.55 1.97
N ARG A 72 16.50 14.44 1.25
CA ARG A 72 16.09 15.82 0.88
C ARG A 72 14.76 15.93 0.10
N ALA A 73 13.73 15.14 0.43
CA ALA A 73 12.39 15.15 -0.12
C ALA A 73 11.52 16.29 0.44
N ALA A 74 12.13 17.42 0.81
CA ALA A 74 11.48 18.72 0.60
C ALA A 74 11.18 18.96 -0.90
N SER A 75 11.70 18.12 -1.79
CA SER A 75 11.34 18.05 -3.21
C SER A 75 10.27 16.98 -3.46
N THR A 76 9.00 17.37 -3.34
CA THR A 76 7.90 16.92 -4.23
C THR A 76 7.87 15.44 -4.63
N SER A 77 8.05 14.49 -3.71
CA SER A 77 7.83 13.07 -4.03
C SER A 77 6.35 12.74 -3.84
N THR A 78 5.63 12.60 -4.94
CA THR A 78 4.23 12.18 -5.01
C THR A 78 3.97 10.75 -4.48
N LEU A 79 4.94 10.10 -3.83
CA LEU A 79 4.79 8.77 -3.24
C LEU A 79 5.29 8.74 -1.79
N LYS A 80 4.36 8.92 -0.85
CA LYS A 80 4.53 8.50 0.54
C LYS A 80 4.56 6.96 0.59
N PRO A 81 5.56 6.32 1.22
CA PRO A 81 5.62 4.87 1.29
C PRO A 81 4.49 4.32 2.17
N LEU A 82 3.87 3.23 1.72
CA LEU A 82 2.80 2.56 2.47
C LEU A 82 3.32 1.83 3.72
N LEU A 83 4.61 1.49 3.72
CA LEU A 83 5.27 0.73 4.77
C LEU A 83 6.74 1.17 4.91
N ILE A 84 7.23 1.27 6.14
CA ILE A 84 8.65 1.44 6.47
C ILE A 84 9.08 0.19 7.25
N ILE A 85 10.24 -0.37 6.89
CA ILE A 85 10.80 -1.55 7.56
C ILE A 85 12.21 -1.22 8.06
N THR A 86 12.47 -1.43 9.34
CA THR A 86 13.77 -1.20 9.97
C THR A 86 14.26 -2.48 10.64
N PRO A 87 14.95 -3.36 9.89
CA PRO A 87 15.49 -4.59 10.45
C PRO A 87 16.69 -4.31 11.36
N PHE A 88 16.79 -5.07 12.45
CA PHE A 88 17.91 -5.10 13.39
C PHE A 88 18.85 -6.28 13.15
N HIS A 89 18.35 -7.36 12.54
CA HIS A 89 19.11 -8.59 12.33
C HIS A 89 19.14 -9.02 10.86
N GLU A 90 20.16 -9.78 10.48
CA GLU A 90 20.34 -10.24 9.09
C GLU A 90 19.18 -11.12 8.60
N HIS A 91 18.62 -11.96 9.48
CA HIS A 91 17.49 -12.82 9.12
C HIS A 91 16.22 -12.01 8.79
N GLU A 92 16.04 -10.86 9.44
CA GLU A 92 14.93 -9.93 9.12
C GLU A 92 15.13 -9.30 7.75
N ILE A 93 16.36 -8.93 7.38
CA ILE A 93 16.70 -8.42 6.04
C ILE A 93 16.38 -9.48 4.98
N GLN A 94 16.80 -10.73 5.21
CA GLN A 94 16.55 -11.83 4.29
C GLN A 94 15.05 -12.10 4.10
N ALA A 95 14.27 -12.07 5.19
CA ALA A 95 12.82 -12.20 5.14
C ALA A 95 12.16 -11.10 4.30
N VAL A 96 12.57 -9.84 4.48
CA VAL A 96 12.09 -8.70 3.70
C VAL A 96 12.38 -8.89 2.22
N VAL A 97 13.62 -9.22 1.87
CA VAL A 97 14.04 -9.45 0.48
C VAL A 97 13.27 -10.61 -0.15
N TYR A 98 13.05 -11.70 0.60
CA TYR A 98 12.25 -12.84 0.15
C TYR A 98 10.82 -12.42 -0.20
N CYS A 99 10.14 -11.71 0.71
CA CYS A 99 8.77 -11.27 0.49
C CYS A 99 8.64 -10.23 -0.63
N SER A 100 9.60 -9.31 -0.78
CA SER A 100 9.61 -8.36 -1.92
C SER A 100 9.68 -9.08 -3.26
N LYS A 101 10.44 -10.17 -3.36
CA LYS A 101 10.50 -11.00 -4.57
C LYS A 101 9.18 -11.73 -4.82
N LYS A 102 8.57 -12.28 -3.76
CA LYS A 102 7.31 -13.06 -3.86
C LYS A 102 6.16 -12.23 -4.43
N VAL A 103 6.03 -10.96 -4.03
CA VAL A 103 4.94 -10.10 -4.53
C VAL A 103 5.22 -9.55 -5.94
N GLY A 104 6.50 -9.47 -6.35
CA GLY A 104 6.89 -9.12 -7.72
C GLY A 104 6.78 -10.26 -8.74
N THR A 105 6.66 -11.51 -8.28
CA THR A 105 6.45 -12.67 -9.14
C THR A 105 4.96 -12.97 -9.30
N PRO A 106 4.45 -13.20 -10.52
CA PRO A 106 3.10 -13.73 -10.71
C PRO A 106 2.92 -14.98 -9.85
N ASP A 107 1.84 -14.99 -9.06
CA ASP A 107 1.50 -16.07 -8.16
C ASP A 107 1.61 -17.44 -8.85
N GLN A 108 2.63 -18.22 -8.49
CA GLN A 108 2.77 -19.59 -8.97
C GLN A 108 1.96 -20.60 -8.15
N SER A 109 1.26 -20.18 -7.09
CA SER A 109 0.42 -21.08 -6.29
C SER A 109 -0.83 -21.58 -7.04
N THR A 110 -1.16 -20.97 -8.19
CA THR A 110 -2.16 -21.51 -9.12
C THR A 110 -1.62 -22.57 -10.08
N LYS A 111 -0.31 -22.83 -10.08
CA LYS A 111 0.33 -23.85 -10.90
C LYS A 111 0.88 -24.95 -9.98
N TRP A 112 0.10 -26.03 -9.89
CA TRP A 112 0.32 -27.30 -9.17
C TRP A 112 -0.35 -27.44 -7.81
N ARG A 113 -1.59 -27.93 -7.84
CA ARG A 113 -2.07 -28.96 -6.92
C ARG A 113 -1.90 -30.31 -7.62
N PRO A 114 -1.24 -31.33 -7.04
CA PRO A 114 -1.21 -32.68 -7.61
C PRO A 114 -2.61 -33.30 -7.70
#